data_AF-A0A662LXI5-F1
#
_entry.id   AF-A0A662LXI5-F1
#
_cell.length_a   1.000
_cell.length_b   1.000
_cell.length_c   1.000
_cell.angle_alpha   90.00
_cell.angle_beta   90.00
_cell.angle_gamma   90.00
#
_symmetry.space_group_name_H-M   'P 1'
#
loop_
_entity.id
_entity.type
_entity.pdbx_description
1 polymer ?
#
loop_
_entity_poly.entity_id
_entity_poly.type
_entity_poly.pdbx_seq_one_letter_code
_entity_poly.pdbx_strand_id
1 'polypeptide(L)'
;MQHFYPQKIEVSNIVRGKNRKRYIGFKIIGDRINFSELDKTIKEKCKEKLGKEPKEIYLKMIKFKNNYGIIRCTHIEKENIIKLLRSIDKVGNISVKIETIAISGTIKALIRKHMKEIF
;
A
#
# COMPACT_ATOMS: atom_id res chain seq x y z
N MET A 1 44.25 -4.42 39.75
CA MET A 1 43.97 -3.68 38.51
C MET A 1 42.68 -4.21 37.93
N GLN A 2 41.65 -3.36 37.86
CA GLN A 2 40.32 -3.73 37.38
C GLN A 2 40.30 -3.52 35.85
N HIS A 3 40.22 -4.61 35.08
CA HIS A 3 40.18 -4.53 33.63
C HIS A 3 38.81 -3.99 33.17
N PHE A 4 38.82 -2.75 32.69
CA PHE A 4 37.68 -2.09 32.06
C PHE A 4 37.54 -2.61 30.63
N TYR A 5 36.55 -3.48 30.39
CA TYR A 5 36.16 -3.87 29.04
C TYR A 5 35.27 -2.77 28.44
N PRO A 6 35.63 -2.15 27.30
CA PRO A 6 34.75 -1.19 26.66
C PRO A 6 33.48 -1.89 26.16
N GLN A 7 32.32 -1.34 26.53
CA GLN A 7 31.02 -1.75 26.01
C GLN A 7 31.02 -1.69 24.48
N LYS A 8 30.63 -2.79 23.84
CA LYS A 8 30.37 -2.85 22.40
C LYS A 8 29.33 -1.79 22.06
N ILE A 9 29.76 -0.77 21.31
CA ILE A 9 28.86 0.16 20.64
C ILE A 9 28.08 -0.69 19.63
N GLU A 10 26.78 -0.91 19.90
CA GLU A 10 25.88 -1.45 18.89
C GLU A 10 25.88 -0.51 17.70
N VAL A 11 26.57 -0.92 16.64
CA VAL A 11 26.54 -0.25 15.35
C VAL A 11 25.09 -0.34 14.88
N SER A 12 24.36 0.77 15.03
CA SER A 12 23.00 0.89 14.54
C SER A 12 23.01 0.59 13.04
N ASN A 13 22.61 -0.62 12.69
CA ASN A 13 22.41 -1.03 11.32
C ASN A 13 21.48 0.01 10.68
N ILE A 14 22.01 0.92 9.86
CA ILE A 14 21.22 1.77 8.99
C ILE A 14 20.62 0.81 7.95
N VAL A 15 19.48 0.21 8.30
CA VAL A 15 18.83 -0.83 7.50
C VAL A 15 18.27 -0.15 6.24
N ARG A 16 19.06 -0.13 5.16
CA ARG A 16 18.67 0.27 3.77
C ARG A 16 17.48 -0.54 3.19
N GLY A 17 16.78 -1.32 4.00
CA GLY A 17 15.65 -2.19 3.66
C GLY A 17 14.32 -1.86 4.37
N LYS A 18 14.31 -1.29 5.59
CA LYS A 18 13.07 -1.17 6.39
C LYS A 18 12.01 -0.26 5.77
N ASN A 19 12.41 0.72 4.95
CA ASN A 19 11.49 1.72 4.39
C ASN A 19 11.21 1.60 2.89
N ARG A 20 11.66 0.52 2.22
CA ARG A 20 11.41 0.34 0.78
C ARG A 20 9.90 0.34 0.50
N LYS A 21 9.48 1.15 -0.48
CA LYS A 21 8.07 1.28 -0.87
C LYS A 21 7.74 0.36 -2.04
N ARG A 22 6.46 0.03 -2.16
CA ARG A 22 5.86 -0.60 -3.34
C ARG A 22 4.59 0.15 -3.72
N TYR A 23 4.31 0.12 -5.00
CA TYR A 23 3.14 0.71 -5.61
C TYR A 23 2.33 -0.41 -6.23
N ILE A 24 1.06 -0.49 -5.85
CA ILE A 24 0.12 -1.49 -6.32
C ILE A 24 -0.90 -0.77 -7.19
N GLY A 25 -0.92 -1.11 -8.46
CA GLY A 25 -1.97 -0.67 -9.39
C GLY A 25 -3.16 -1.61 -9.27
N PHE A 26 -4.37 -1.06 -9.22
CA PHE A 26 -5.60 -1.82 -9.14
C PHE A 26 -6.70 -1.20 -10.00
N LYS A 27 -7.73 -1.99 -10.31
CA LYS A 27 -8.98 -1.55 -10.92
C LYS A 27 -10.17 -2.01 -10.09
N ILE A 28 -11.24 -1.25 -10.17
CA ILE A 28 -12.54 -1.59 -9.60
C ILE A 28 -13.45 -2.02 -10.75
N ILE A 29 -14.04 -3.21 -10.61
CA ILE A 29 -15.08 -3.72 -11.50
C ILE A 29 -16.43 -3.35 -10.90
N GLY A 30 -17.29 -2.74 -11.71
CA GLY A 30 -18.60 -2.24 -11.30
C GLY A 30 -18.74 -0.73 -11.52
N ASP A 31 -19.65 -0.13 -10.76
CA ASP A 31 -20.01 1.28 -10.88
C ASP A 31 -18.87 2.22 -10.49
N ARG A 32 -18.99 3.50 -10.87
CA ARG A 32 -18.02 4.53 -10.52
C ARG A 32 -18.04 4.78 -9.01
N ILE A 33 -16.85 4.76 -8.41
CA ILE A 33 -16.69 4.95 -6.97
C ILE A 33 -16.16 6.33 -6.65
N ASN A 34 -16.67 6.93 -5.58
CA ASN A 34 -16.14 8.16 -5.03
C ASN A 34 -14.76 7.92 -4.39
N PHE A 35 -13.77 8.74 -4.76
CA PHE A 35 -12.42 8.66 -4.22
C PHE A 35 -12.37 8.73 -2.68
N SER A 36 -13.11 9.65 -2.08
CA SER A 36 -13.09 9.89 -0.63
C SER A 36 -13.65 8.69 0.13
N GLU A 37 -14.73 8.09 -0.37
CA GLU A 37 -15.31 6.89 0.23
C GLU A 37 -14.36 5.70 0.11
N LEU A 38 -13.76 5.49 -1.07
CA LEU A 38 -12.81 4.42 -1.29
C LEU A 38 -11.57 4.54 -0.39
N ASP A 39 -10.96 5.72 -0.33
CA ASP A 39 -9.76 5.97 0.50
C ASP A 39 -10.08 5.78 1.99
N LYS A 40 -11.27 6.22 2.44
CA LYS A 40 -11.77 5.97 3.80
C LYS A 40 -11.93 4.47 4.06
N THR A 41 -12.66 3.75 3.21
CA THR A 41 -12.90 2.31 3.37
C THR A 41 -11.61 1.51 3.40
N ILE A 42 -10.64 1.81 2.53
CA ILE A 42 -9.34 1.12 2.53
C ILE A 42 -8.58 1.35 3.85
N LYS A 43 -8.59 2.59 4.37
CA LYS A 43 -7.93 2.91 5.64
C LYS A 43 -8.61 2.25 6.83
N GLU A 44 -9.94 2.22 6.87
CA GLU A 44 -10.71 1.53 7.91
C GLU A 44 -10.42 0.02 7.88
N LYS A 45 -10.50 -0.60 6.70
CA LYS A 45 -10.17 -2.03 6.53
C LYS A 45 -8.72 -2.36 6.87
N CYS A 46 -7.80 -1.42 6.69
CA CYS A 46 -6.41 -1.58 7.11
C CYS A 46 -6.32 -1.73 8.63
N LYS A 47 -6.98 -0.85 9.37
CA LYS A 47 -7.03 -0.92 10.84
C LYS A 47 -7.71 -2.21 11.29
N GLU A 48 -8.88 -2.53 10.73
CA GLU A 48 -9.67 -3.70 11.09
C GLU A 48 -8.95 -5.03 10.82
N LYS A 49 -8.39 -5.22 9.61
CA LYS A 49 -7.85 -6.53 9.18
C LYS A 49 -6.38 -6.72 9.50
N LEU A 50 -5.60 -5.65 9.57
CA LEU A 50 -4.16 -5.73 9.78
C LEU A 50 -3.73 -5.29 11.18
N GLY A 51 -4.61 -4.64 11.94
CA GLY A 51 -4.27 -4.07 13.25
C GLY A 51 -3.20 -2.98 13.17
N LYS A 52 -3.07 -2.33 12.00
CA LYS A 52 -2.00 -1.35 11.70
C LYS A 52 -2.59 -0.02 11.31
N GLU A 53 -1.97 1.05 11.78
CA GLU A 53 -2.31 2.39 11.33
C GLU A 53 -1.80 2.60 9.89
N PRO A 54 -2.61 3.20 8.98
CA PRO A 54 -2.19 3.44 7.60
C PRO A 54 -0.82 4.14 7.47
N LYS A 55 -0.48 5.01 8.42
CA LYS A 55 0.80 5.73 8.46
C LYS A 55 2.00 4.80 8.67
N GLU A 56 1.89 3.78 9.53
CA GLU A 56 2.97 2.83 9.88
C GLU A 56 3.44 2.06 8.66
N ILE A 57 2.50 1.67 7.81
CA ILE A 57 2.75 0.89 6.60
C ILE A 57 2.81 1.75 5.33
N TYR A 58 2.82 3.07 5.49
CA TYR A 58 2.84 4.05 4.40
C TYR A 58 1.71 3.86 3.38
N LEU A 59 0.56 3.37 3.83
CA LEU A 59 -0.65 3.19 3.04
C LEU A 59 -1.17 4.55 2.61
N LYS A 60 -1.09 4.83 1.31
CA LYS A 60 -1.58 6.08 0.75
C LYS A 60 -2.05 5.87 -0.68
N MET A 61 -3.28 6.29 -0.99
CA MET A 61 -3.73 6.39 -2.38
C MET A 61 -2.96 7.52 -3.09
N ILE A 62 -2.31 7.18 -4.19
CA ILE A 62 -1.41 8.07 -4.94
C ILE A 62 -2.09 8.66 -6.16
N LYS A 63 -2.82 7.83 -6.90
CA LYS A 63 -3.65 8.24 -8.03
C LYS A 63 -4.95 7.46 -8.00
N PHE A 64 -6.03 8.08 -8.44
CA PHE A 64 -7.30 7.41 -8.72
C PHE A 64 -8.02 8.14 -9.86
N LYS A 65 -8.42 7.41 -10.90
CA LYS A 65 -9.13 7.93 -12.07
C LYS A 65 -9.85 6.80 -12.77
N ASN A 66 -11.09 7.01 -13.18
CA ASN A 66 -11.88 6.06 -13.98
C ASN A 66 -11.92 4.63 -13.39
N ASN A 67 -12.11 4.49 -12.07
CA ASN A 67 -12.07 3.21 -11.35
C ASN A 67 -10.69 2.49 -11.33
N TYR A 68 -9.63 3.17 -11.77
CA TYR A 68 -8.26 2.70 -11.61
C TYR A 68 -7.58 3.47 -10.50
N GLY A 69 -6.77 2.78 -9.70
CA GLY A 69 -6.03 3.40 -8.62
C GLY A 69 -4.60 2.90 -8.51
N ILE A 70 -3.76 3.71 -7.88
CA ILE A 70 -2.42 3.33 -7.44
C ILE A 70 -2.34 3.60 -5.95
N ILE A 71 -2.04 2.56 -5.17
CA ILE A 71 -1.78 2.70 -3.74
C ILE A 71 -0.33 2.41 -3.41
N ARG A 72 0.25 3.19 -2.50
CA ARG A 72 1.59 2.98 -1.97
C ARG A 72 1.51 2.23 -0.64
N CYS A 73 2.47 1.36 -0.38
CA CYS A 73 2.70 0.72 0.92
C CYS A 73 4.20 0.42 1.10
N THR A 74 4.59 -0.12 2.26
CA THR A 74 5.91 -0.73 2.43
C THR A 74 6.00 -2.05 1.64
N HIS A 75 7.22 -2.42 1.25
CA HIS A 75 7.43 -3.63 0.45
C HIS A 75 7.06 -4.94 1.17
N ILE A 76 7.09 -4.94 2.50
CA ILE A 76 6.72 -6.09 3.33
C ILE A 76 5.20 -6.27 3.38
N GLU A 77 4.41 -5.19 3.30
CA GLU A 77 2.95 -5.25 3.42
C GLU A 77 2.23 -5.44 2.09
N LYS A 78 2.95 -5.48 0.96
CA LYS A 78 2.33 -5.51 -0.38
C LYS A 78 1.30 -6.64 -0.53
N GLU A 79 1.59 -7.83 0.00
CA GLU A 79 0.70 -8.99 -0.10
C GLU A 79 -0.53 -8.82 0.81
N ASN A 80 -0.34 -8.25 2.00
CA ASN A 80 -1.42 -7.94 2.93
C ASN A 80 -2.37 -6.90 2.34
N ILE A 81 -1.82 -5.87 1.68
CA ILE A 81 -2.62 -4.85 1.00
C ILE A 81 -3.38 -5.42 -0.20
N ILE A 82 -2.78 -6.34 -0.97
CA ILE A 82 -3.49 -7.01 -2.06
C ILE A 82 -4.66 -7.84 -1.53
N LYS A 83 -4.44 -8.62 -0.47
CA LYS A 83 -5.50 -9.40 0.19
C LYS A 83 -6.60 -8.48 0.75
N LEU A 84 -6.21 -7.38 1.38
CA LEU A 84 -7.14 -6.36 1.87
C LEU A 84 -7.99 -5.79 0.74
N LEU A 85 -7.38 -5.32 -0.34
CA LEU A 85 -8.10 -4.74 -1.49
C LEU A 85 -9.11 -5.75 -2.07
N ARG A 86 -8.67 -6.99 -2.30
CA ARG A 86 -9.55 -8.06 -2.82
C ARG A 86 -10.71 -8.39 -1.90
N SER A 87 -10.57 -8.12 -0.61
CA SER A 87 -11.57 -8.41 0.40
C SER A 87 -12.60 -7.29 0.60
N ILE A 88 -12.46 -6.17 -0.12
CA ILE A 88 -13.46 -5.10 -0.15
C ILE A 88 -14.48 -5.46 -1.22
N ASP A 89 -15.69 -5.75 -0.78
CA ASP A 89 -16.86 -6.08 -1.59
C ASP A 89 -17.88 -4.93 -1.67
N LYS A 90 -17.71 -3.90 -0.83
CA LYS A 90 -18.58 -2.72 -0.77
C LYS A 90 -17.81 -1.45 -0.43
N VAL A 91 -18.15 -0.36 -1.10
CA VAL A 91 -17.71 1.01 -0.76
C VAL A 91 -18.95 1.90 -0.68
N GLY A 92 -19.23 2.45 0.50
CA GLY A 92 -20.49 3.12 0.78
C GLY A 92 -21.67 2.16 0.55
N ASN A 93 -22.56 2.51 -0.39
CA ASN A 93 -23.69 1.67 -0.79
C ASN A 93 -23.45 0.85 -2.07
N ILE A 94 -22.28 0.96 -2.69
CA ILE A 94 -21.98 0.36 -4.00
C ILE A 94 -21.22 -0.95 -3.79
N SER A 95 -21.70 -2.04 -4.40
CA SER A 95 -20.96 -3.30 -4.43
C SER A 95 -19.82 -3.22 -5.46
N VAL A 96 -18.64 -3.69 -5.08
CA VAL A 96 -17.42 -3.57 -5.87
C VAL A 96 -16.64 -4.88 -5.88
N LYS A 97 -15.87 -5.09 -6.94
CA LYS A 97 -14.78 -6.07 -6.95
C LYS A 97 -13.48 -5.36 -7.29
N ILE A 98 -12.49 -5.43 -6.41
CA ILE A 98 -11.18 -4.82 -6.63
C ILE A 98 -10.18 -5.87 -7.13
N GLU A 99 -9.59 -5.61 -8.29
CA GLU A 99 -8.58 -6.47 -8.92
C GLU A 99 -7.23 -5.77 -8.99
N THR A 100 -6.18 -6.44 -8.50
CA THR A 100 -4.81 -5.97 -8.65
C THR A 100 -4.35 -6.12 -10.10
N ILE A 101 -3.81 -5.05 -10.69
CA ILE A 101 -3.23 -5.06 -12.04
C ILE A 101 -1.76 -5.49 -11.97
N ALA A 102 -0.96 -4.79 -11.17
CA ALA A 102 0.48 -5.02 -11.08
C ALA A 102 1.08 -4.38 -9.83
N ILE A 103 2.31 -4.77 -9.51
CA ILE A 103 3.11 -4.21 -8.42
C ILE A 103 4.42 -3.68 -8.99
N SER A 104 4.88 -2.53 -8.52
CA SER A 104 6.18 -1.99 -8.91
C SER A 104 6.93 -1.32 -7.75
N GLY A 105 8.24 -1.18 -7.93
CA GLY A 105 9.09 -0.38 -7.04
C GLY A 105 8.91 1.13 -7.22
N THR A 106 8.45 1.58 -8.39
CA THR A 106 8.26 3.01 -8.69
C THR A 106 6.94 3.24 -9.42
N ILE A 107 6.34 4.42 -9.22
CA ILE A 107 5.11 4.84 -9.90
C ILE A 107 5.34 4.91 -11.42
N LYS A 108 6.47 5.47 -11.84
CA LYS A 108 6.82 5.63 -13.28
C LYS A 108 6.88 4.28 -14.00
N ALA A 109 7.50 3.27 -13.38
CA ALA A 109 7.56 1.94 -13.98
C ALA A 109 6.20 1.24 -14.00
N LEU A 110 5.38 1.40 -12.94
CA LEU A 110 4.03 0.86 -12.89
C LEU A 110 3.16 1.43 -14.02
N ILE A 111 3.12 2.76 -14.15
CA ILE A 111 2.33 3.44 -15.19
C ILE A 111 2.82 3.02 -16.58
N ARG A 112 4.13 3.18 -16.85
CA ARG A 112 4.70 2.88 -18.18
C ARG A 112 4.41 1.45 -18.65
N LYS A 113 4.47 0.47 -17.76
CA LYS A 113 4.33 -0.95 -18.11
C LYS A 113 2.88 -1.45 -18.11
N HIS A 114 1.99 -0.86 -17.30
CA HIS A 114 0.68 -1.45 -17.02
C HIS A 114 -0.50 -0.48 -17.04
N MET A 115 -0.28 0.85 -16.99
CA MET A 115 -1.36 1.83 -16.81
C MET A 115 -1.18 3.09 -17.67
N LYS A 116 -0.44 3.01 -18.78
CA LYS A 116 -0.05 4.16 -19.61
C LYS A 116 -1.27 4.85 -20.24
N GLU A 117 -2.25 4.09 -20.69
CA GLU A 117 -3.48 4.61 -21.31
C GLU A 117 -4.47 5.20 -20.27
N ILE A 118 -4.11 5.18 -18.98
CA ILE A 118 -4.97 5.60 -17.87
C ILE A 118 -4.43 6.88 -17.23
N PHE A 119 -3.10 6.96 -17.02
CA PHE A 119 -2.44 7.89 -16.09
C PHE A 119 -1.21 8.62 -16.61
#